data_AF-A0A2V7KVZ3-F1
#
_entry.id   AF-A0A2V7KVZ3-F1
#
_cell.length_a   1.000
_cell.length_b   1.000
_cell.length_c   1.000
_cell.angle_alpha   90.00
_cell.angle_beta   90.00
_cell.angle_gamma   90.00
#
_symmetry.space_group_name_H-M   'P 1'
#
loop_
_entity.id
_entity.type
_entity.pdbx_description
1 polymer ?
#
loop_
_entity_poly.entity_id
_entity_poly.type
_entity_poly.pdbx_seq_one_letter_code
_entity_poly.pdbx_strand_id
1 'polypeptide(L)'
;MAKGSSKNAAAIERLLEERRQYEAWLARIRATADSAPEHVRTRVKADYEARLKAVMEELKSHADAARQMITQRKEMLLELQKKEKAAAERLAETELRHEVGEYDEGQWAQVHKDALADLGAVRDELMDIERDITRLAELDALVKAKPTAAPAPPSEGAAAELTLTPSPPPKPEKRKTPFDELAFLKSVGDEDKSPSPRRASGAQYQIDESATLEAPENENAPVEKTLKCRECGTMNLATEWYCENCGGELAAM
;
A
#
# COMPACT_ATOMS: atom_id res chain seq x y z
N MET A 1 1.19 -21.55 8.76
CA MET A 1 -0.10 -20.94 8.35
C MET A 1 -0.11 -20.40 6.91
N ALA A 2 0.97 -19.80 6.40
CA ALA A 2 0.99 -19.09 5.11
C ALA A 2 0.50 -19.88 3.86
N LYS A 3 0.84 -21.18 3.77
CA LYS A 3 0.48 -22.01 2.60
C LYS A 3 -1.02 -22.33 2.50
N GLY A 4 -1.73 -22.36 3.63
CA GLY A 4 -3.19 -22.54 3.67
C GLY A 4 -3.93 -21.28 3.24
N SER A 5 -3.50 -20.12 3.75
CA SER A 5 -4.10 -18.83 3.40
C SER A 5 -3.96 -18.48 1.91
N SER A 6 -2.81 -18.78 1.28
CA SER A 6 -2.61 -18.57 -0.16
C SER A 6 -3.55 -19.43 -1.03
N LYS A 7 -3.82 -20.68 -0.64
CA LYS A 7 -4.78 -21.54 -1.35
C LYS A 7 -6.20 -21.00 -1.23
N ASN A 8 -6.58 -20.52 -0.05
CA ASN A 8 -7.89 -19.90 0.17
C ASN A 8 -8.07 -18.63 -0.65
N ALA A 9 -7.03 -17.78 -0.75
CA ALA A 9 -7.06 -16.59 -1.59
C ALA A 9 -7.33 -16.94 -3.07
N ALA A 10 -6.59 -17.90 -3.61
CA ALA A 10 -6.77 -18.36 -5.00
C ALA A 10 -8.17 -18.96 -5.25
N ALA A 11 -8.73 -19.67 -4.28
CA ALA A 11 -10.09 -20.19 -4.37
C ALA A 11 -11.14 -19.06 -4.40
N ILE A 12 -10.99 -18.05 -3.53
CA ILE A 12 -11.87 -16.87 -3.50
C ILE A 12 -11.79 -16.11 -4.82
N GLU A 13 -10.58 -15.86 -5.36
CA GLU A 13 -10.39 -15.17 -6.64
C GLU A 13 -11.09 -15.92 -7.79
N ARG A 14 -10.97 -17.24 -7.83
CA ARG A 14 -11.66 -18.07 -8.81
C ARG A 14 -13.18 -17.93 -8.70
N LEU A 15 -13.73 -17.99 -7.49
CA LEU A 15 -15.18 -17.84 -7.27
C LEU A 15 -15.66 -16.43 -7.65
N LEU A 16 -14.85 -15.39 -7.38
CA LEU A 16 -15.16 -14.02 -7.81
C LEU A 16 -15.20 -13.87 -9.33
N GLU A 17 -14.31 -14.56 -10.04
CA GLU A 17 -14.30 -14.59 -11.50
C GLU A 17 -15.51 -15.36 -12.05
N GLU A 18 -15.83 -16.54 -11.49
CA GLU A 18 -17.03 -17.30 -11.85
C GLU A 18 -18.31 -16.48 -11.64
N ARG A 19 -18.40 -15.74 -10.52
CA ARG A 19 -19.49 -14.78 -10.26
C ARG A 19 -19.62 -13.76 -11.39
N ARG A 20 -18.52 -13.09 -11.77
CA ARG A 20 -18.52 -12.08 -12.84
C ARG A 20 -18.96 -12.67 -14.17
N GLN A 21 -18.52 -13.88 -14.49
CA GLN A 21 -18.90 -14.58 -15.71
C GLN A 21 -20.40 -14.88 -15.76
N TYR A 22 -20.98 -15.42 -14.67
CA TYR A 22 -22.42 -15.68 -14.59
C TYR A 22 -23.24 -14.38 -14.68
N GLU A 23 -22.81 -13.32 -13.98
CA GLU A 23 -23.45 -12.00 -14.06
C GLU A 23 -23.43 -11.44 -15.50
N ALA A 24 -22.30 -11.57 -16.20
CA ALA A 24 -22.16 -11.13 -17.60
C ALA A 24 -23.03 -11.95 -18.57
N TRP A 25 -23.11 -13.27 -18.41
CA TRP A 25 -24.00 -14.11 -19.22
C TRP A 25 -25.47 -13.77 -18.97
N LEU A 26 -25.87 -13.56 -17.72
CA LEU A 26 -27.22 -13.13 -17.38
C LEU A 26 -27.56 -11.75 -17.97
N ALA A 27 -26.62 -10.81 -17.97
CA ALA A 27 -26.79 -9.51 -18.62
C ALA A 27 -27.00 -9.65 -20.13
N ARG A 28 -26.22 -10.48 -20.82
CA ARG A 28 -26.38 -10.75 -22.26
C ARG A 28 -27.73 -11.39 -22.59
N ILE A 29 -28.17 -12.35 -21.78
CA ILE A 29 -29.48 -13.00 -21.96
C ILE A 29 -30.62 -11.98 -21.83
N ARG A 30 -30.50 -11.02 -20.90
CA ARG A 30 -31.48 -9.93 -20.74
C ARG A 30 -31.45 -8.94 -21.90
N ALA A 31 -30.29 -8.68 -22.49
CA ALA A 31 -30.12 -7.76 -23.61
C ALA A 31 -30.62 -8.35 -24.96
N THR A 32 -30.57 -9.67 -25.14
CA THR A 32 -30.94 -10.36 -26.39
C THR A 32 -32.31 -11.03 -26.32
N ALA A 33 -33.35 -10.24 -26.06
CA ALA A 33 -34.71 -10.74 -25.88
C ALA A 33 -35.30 -11.44 -27.13
N ASP A 34 -34.94 -11.04 -28.34
CA ASP A 34 -35.59 -11.56 -29.56
C ASP A 34 -34.84 -12.72 -30.23
N SER A 35 -33.75 -13.19 -29.63
CA SER A 35 -32.85 -14.20 -30.24
C SER A 35 -33.33 -15.65 -30.09
N ALA A 36 -34.22 -15.94 -29.14
CA ALA A 36 -34.66 -17.30 -28.83
C ALA A 36 -36.07 -17.33 -28.21
N PRO A 37 -36.80 -18.47 -28.29
CA PRO A 37 -38.10 -18.62 -27.66
C PRO A 37 -38.07 -18.33 -26.15
N GLU A 38 -39.12 -17.67 -25.64
CA GLU A 38 -39.20 -17.18 -24.24
C GLU A 38 -38.95 -18.30 -23.21
N HIS A 39 -39.54 -19.48 -23.41
CA HIS A 39 -39.39 -20.60 -22.48
C HIS A 39 -37.94 -21.11 -22.41
N VAL A 40 -37.19 -21.09 -23.52
CA VAL A 40 -35.77 -21.48 -23.54
C VAL A 40 -34.94 -20.45 -22.80
N ARG A 41 -35.15 -19.15 -23.07
CA ARG A 41 -34.45 -18.05 -22.37
C ARG A 41 -34.70 -18.09 -20.87
N THR A 42 -35.95 -18.30 -20.47
CA THR A 42 -36.34 -18.43 -19.05
C THR A 42 -35.60 -19.60 -18.38
N ARG A 43 -35.53 -20.77 -19.03
CA ARG A 43 -34.80 -21.93 -18.49
C ARG A 43 -33.30 -21.69 -18.34
N VAL A 44 -32.66 -21.13 -19.38
CA VAL A 44 -31.21 -20.87 -19.36
C VAL A 44 -30.87 -19.79 -18.33
N LYS A 45 -31.70 -18.74 -18.23
CA LYS A 45 -31.58 -17.71 -17.20
C LYS A 45 -31.67 -18.32 -15.80
N ALA A 46 -32.65 -19.18 -15.55
CA ALA A 46 -32.83 -19.83 -14.25
C ALA A 46 -31.64 -20.72 -13.87
N ASP A 47 -31.03 -21.43 -14.84
CA ASP A 47 -29.82 -22.24 -14.61
C ASP A 47 -28.64 -21.36 -14.18
N TYR A 48 -28.35 -20.27 -14.90
CA TYR A 48 -27.26 -19.36 -14.52
C TYR A 48 -27.55 -18.60 -13.22
N GLU A 49 -28.80 -18.25 -12.93
CA GLU A 49 -29.19 -17.65 -11.64
C GLU A 49 -28.97 -18.65 -10.48
N ALA A 50 -29.28 -19.93 -10.68
CA ALA A 50 -29.02 -20.97 -9.68
C ALA A 50 -27.52 -21.17 -9.44
N ARG A 51 -26.69 -21.21 -10.49
CA ARG A 51 -25.23 -21.32 -10.37
C ARG A 51 -24.61 -20.09 -9.71
N LEU A 52 -25.05 -18.89 -10.08
CA LEU A 52 -24.62 -17.65 -9.43
C LEU A 52 -24.96 -17.67 -7.93
N LYS A 53 -26.16 -18.14 -7.56
CA LYS A 53 -26.55 -18.28 -6.16
C LYS A 53 -25.63 -19.24 -5.40
N ALA A 54 -25.26 -20.37 -6.00
CA ALA A 54 -24.33 -21.33 -5.39
C ALA A 54 -22.95 -20.69 -5.13
N VAL A 55 -22.37 -20.03 -6.13
CA VAL A 55 -21.07 -19.32 -5.98
C VAL A 55 -21.13 -18.23 -4.91
N MET A 56 -22.23 -17.46 -4.84
CA MET A 56 -22.40 -16.44 -3.80
C MET A 56 -22.47 -17.05 -2.39
N GLU A 57 -23.09 -18.21 -2.23
CA GLU A 57 -23.13 -18.90 -0.93
C GLU A 57 -21.76 -19.45 -0.53
N GLU A 58 -20.99 -19.99 -1.47
CA GLU A 58 -19.61 -20.42 -1.23
C GLU A 58 -18.73 -19.23 -0.82
N LEU A 59 -18.78 -18.11 -1.55
CA LEU A 59 -18.08 -16.88 -1.18
C LEU A 59 -18.46 -16.40 0.23
N LYS A 60 -19.75 -16.44 0.56
CA LYS A 60 -20.24 -16.07 1.89
C LYS A 60 -19.65 -16.98 2.98
N SER A 61 -19.63 -18.30 2.74
CA SER A 61 -19.05 -19.27 3.68
C SER A 61 -17.55 -19.03 3.92
N HIS A 62 -16.80 -18.67 2.87
CA HIS A 62 -15.39 -18.29 3.01
C HIS A 62 -15.21 -17.01 3.83
N ALA A 63 -16.07 -16.01 3.62
CA ALA A 63 -16.03 -14.77 4.38
C ALA A 63 -16.41 -14.99 5.86
N ASP A 64 -17.42 -15.82 6.14
CA ASP A 64 -17.79 -16.22 7.50
C ASP A 64 -16.63 -16.93 8.22
N ALA A 65 -15.98 -17.88 7.54
CA ALA A 65 -14.81 -18.57 8.09
C ALA A 65 -13.65 -17.60 8.38
N ALA A 66 -13.37 -16.65 7.47
CA ALA A 66 -12.36 -15.62 7.70
C ALA A 66 -12.68 -14.75 8.92
N ARG A 67 -13.95 -14.32 9.08
CA ARG A 67 -14.39 -13.54 10.24
C ARG A 67 -14.25 -14.30 11.55
N GLN A 68 -14.60 -15.59 11.58
CA GLN A 68 -14.42 -16.44 12.77
C GLN A 68 -12.94 -16.54 13.15
N MET A 69 -12.05 -16.75 12.17
CA MET A 69 -10.60 -16.77 12.42
C MET A 69 -10.09 -15.43 12.94
N ILE A 70 -10.57 -14.30 12.41
CA ILE A 70 -10.20 -12.95 12.91
C ILE A 70 -10.58 -12.82 14.39
N THR A 71 -11.79 -13.24 14.79
CA THR A 71 -12.22 -13.18 16.19
C THR A 71 -11.29 -14.00 17.09
N GLN A 72 -11.00 -15.25 16.72
CA GLN A 72 -10.09 -16.12 17.48
C GLN A 72 -8.68 -15.51 17.59
N ARG A 73 -8.17 -14.92 16.51
CA ARG A 73 -6.85 -14.27 16.50
C ARG A 73 -6.81 -13.03 17.38
N LYS A 74 -7.89 -12.24 17.43
CA LYS A 74 -8.00 -11.08 18.32
C LYS A 74 -8.01 -11.49 19.79
N GLU A 75 -8.70 -12.57 20.14
CA GLU A 75 -8.65 -13.12 21.50
C GLU A 75 -7.23 -13.54 21.88
N MET A 76 -6.53 -14.23 20.97
CA MET A 76 -5.14 -14.63 21.19
C MET A 76 -4.19 -13.43 21.29
N LEU A 77 -4.42 -12.37 20.53
CA LEU A 77 -3.66 -11.12 20.61
C LEU A 77 -3.80 -10.48 22.00
N LEU A 78 -5.01 -10.45 22.57
CA LEU A 78 -5.21 -9.93 23.93
C LEU A 78 -4.45 -10.76 24.98
N GLU A 79 -4.41 -12.08 24.83
CA GLU A 79 -3.64 -12.94 25.73
C GLU A 79 -2.12 -12.74 25.56
N LEU A 80 -1.65 -12.55 24.33
CA LEU A 80 -0.24 -12.25 24.06
C LEU A 80 0.16 -10.87 24.60
N GLN A 81 -0.71 -9.86 24.53
CA GLN A 81 -0.45 -8.54 25.13
C GLN A 81 -0.30 -8.63 26.66
N LYS A 82 -1.11 -9.46 27.33
CA LYS A 82 -0.94 -9.72 28.76
C LYS A 82 0.39 -10.39 29.06
N LYS A 83 0.79 -11.36 28.22
CA LYS A 83 2.09 -12.04 28.35
C LYS A 83 3.25 -11.08 28.09
N GLU A 84 3.15 -10.18 27.11
CA GLU A 84 4.17 -9.18 26.81
C GLU A 84 4.39 -8.29 28.03
N LYS A 85 3.30 -7.79 28.62
CA LYS A 85 3.37 -7.00 29.85
C LYS A 85 4.04 -7.79 30.99
N ALA A 86 3.65 -9.04 31.21
CA ALA A 86 4.25 -9.88 32.24
C ALA A 86 5.74 -10.19 31.98
N ALA A 87 6.14 -10.35 30.72
CA ALA A 87 7.54 -10.55 30.34
C ALA A 87 8.37 -9.26 30.55
N ALA A 88 7.80 -8.10 30.22
CA ALA A 88 8.43 -6.80 30.48
C ALA A 88 8.57 -6.52 31.98
N GLU A 89 7.56 -6.83 32.78
CA GLU A 89 7.63 -6.76 34.24
C GLU A 89 8.70 -7.70 34.80
N ARG A 90 8.82 -8.92 34.27
CA ARG A 90 9.88 -9.86 34.65
C ARG A 90 11.27 -9.30 34.32
N LEU A 91 11.45 -8.72 33.13
CA LEU A 91 12.72 -8.10 32.75
C LEU A 91 13.10 -6.99 33.74
N ALA A 92 12.18 -6.07 34.03
CA ALA A 92 12.38 -4.99 35.00
C ALA A 92 12.68 -5.52 36.42
N GLU A 93 12.01 -6.59 36.84
CA GLU A 93 12.31 -7.25 38.11
C GLU A 93 13.73 -7.84 38.13
N THR A 94 14.16 -8.50 37.04
CA THR A 94 15.52 -9.04 36.95
C THR A 94 16.59 -7.96 36.98
N GLU A 95 16.35 -6.84 36.30
CA GLU A 95 17.21 -5.64 36.32
C GLU A 95 17.33 -5.10 37.76
N LEU A 96 16.21 -4.92 38.45
CA LEU A 96 16.21 -4.44 39.83
C LEU A 96 16.95 -5.39 40.79
N ARG A 97 16.79 -6.70 40.65
CA ARG A 97 17.50 -7.68 41.48
C ARG A 97 19.01 -7.64 41.28
N HIS A 98 19.45 -7.39 40.05
CA HIS A 98 20.87 -7.16 39.77
C HIS A 98 21.37 -5.86 40.41
N GLU A 99 20.60 -4.76 40.33
CA GLU A 99 20.95 -3.49 41.00
C GLU A 99 21.07 -3.64 42.53
N VAL A 100 20.22 -4.47 43.14
CA VAL A 100 20.29 -4.82 44.57
C VAL A 100 21.49 -5.73 44.90
N GLY A 101 22.12 -6.33 43.88
CA GLY A 101 23.28 -7.19 44.01
C GLY A 101 22.96 -8.66 44.29
N GLU A 102 21.73 -9.12 43.99
CA GLU A 102 21.35 -10.54 44.12
C GLU A 102 22.05 -11.44 43.10
N TYR A 103 22.42 -10.89 41.94
CA TYR A 103 23.11 -11.59 40.86
C TYR A 103 24.55 -11.11 40.73
N ASP A 104 25.48 -12.06 40.60
CA ASP A 104 26.82 -11.75 40.08
C ASP A 104 26.77 -11.50 38.56
N GLU A 105 27.84 -10.95 38.00
CA GLU A 105 27.93 -10.60 36.56
C GLU A 105 27.65 -11.79 35.62
N GLY A 106 28.03 -13.02 36.01
CA GLY A 106 27.82 -14.22 35.22
C GLY A 106 26.35 -14.67 35.25
N GLN A 107 25.75 -14.67 36.44
CA GLN A 107 24.32 -14.95 36.63
C GLN A 107 23.46 -13.90 35.94
N TRP A 108 23.83 -12.62 36.09
CA TRP A 108 23.18 -11.48 35.46
C TRP A 108 23.14 -11.61 33.94
N ALA A 109 24.29 -11.85 33.31
CA ALA A 109 24.39 -11.97 31.87
C ALA A 109 23.44 -13.05 31.31
N GLN A 110 23.29 -14.17 32.01
CA GLN A 110 22.39 -15.24 31.59
C GLN A 110 20.92 -14.90 31.84
N VAL A 111 20.56 -14.47 33.05
CA VAL A 111 19.16 -14.17 33.42
C VAL A 111 18.60 -13.01 32.58
N HIS A 112 19.38 -11.96 32.38
CA HIS A 112 18.99 -10.82 31.55
C HIS A 112 18.79 -11.21 30.08
N LYS A 113 19.71 -12.04 29.55
CA LYS A 113 19.59 -12.58 28.19
C LYS A 113 18.32 -13.41 28.02
N ASP A 114 18.02 -14.28 28.98
CA ASP A 114 16.83 -15.13 28.92
C ASP A 114 15.54 -14.29 29.02
N ALA A 115 15.50 -13.28 29.90
CA ALA A 115 14.36 -12.36 30.01
C ALA A 115 14.13 -11.54 28.71
N LEU A 116 15.21 -11.07 28.08
CA LEU A 116 15.12 -10.40 26.78
C LEU A 116 14.65 -11.34 25.67
N ALA A 117 15.14 -12.58 25.66
CA ALA A 117 14.73 -13.59 24.68
C ALA A 117 13.24 -13.93 24.82
N ASP A 118 12.75 -14.10 26.05
CA ASP A 118 11.33 -14.32 26.35
C ASP A 118 10.46 -13.16 25.85
N LEU A 119 10.84 -11.91 26.17
CA LEU A 119 10.10 -10.72 25.74
C LEU A 119 10.11 -10.58 24.20
N GLY A 120 11.26 -10.82 23.57
CA GLY A 120 11.40 -10.81 22.11
C GLY A 120 10.50 -11.83 21.44
N ALA A 121 10.48 -13.08 21.94
CA ALA A 121 9.64 -14.14 21.39
C ALA A 121 8.13 -13.79 21.46
N VAL A 122 7.67 -13.20 22.57
CA VAL A 122 6.26 -12.78 22.70
C VAL A 122 5.92 -11.65 21.72
N ARG A 123 6.84 -10.71 21.50
CA ARG A 123 6.65 -9.61 20.52
C ARG A 123 6.63 -10.12 19.08
N ASP A 124 7.49 -11.06 18.74
CA ASP A 124 7.49 -11.70 17.43
C ASP A 124 6.17 -12.44 17.17
N GLU A 125 5.66 -13.16 18.18
CA GLU A 125 4.34 -13.79 18.10
C GLU A 125 3.21 -12.76 17.91
N LEU A 126 3.24 -11.63 18.64
CA LEU A 126 2.27 -10.55 18.46
C LEU A 126 2.24 -10.02 17.02
N MET A 127 3.42 -9.70 16.46
CA MET A 127 3.54 -9.23 15.09
C MET A 127 3.00 -10.24 14.08
N ASP A 128 3.28 -11.53 14.29
CA ASP A 128 2.78 -12.60 13.44
C ASP A 128 1.25 -12.70 13.46
N ILE A 129 0.63 -12.53 14.63
CA ILE A 129 -0.83 -12.54 14.79
C ILE A 129 -1.49 -11.31 14.17
N GLU A 130 -0.90 -10.13 14.33
CA GLU A 130 -1.40 -8.90 13.69
C GLU A 130 -1.36 -9.02 12.15
N ARG A 131 -0.29 -9.60 11.61
CA ARG A 131 -0.17 -9.89 10.17
C ARG A 131 -1.22 -10.90 9.70
N ASP A 132 -1.46 -11.96 10.48
CA ASP A 132 -2.51 -12.94 10.20
C ASP A 132 -3.91 -12.29 10.19
N ILE A 133 -4.21 -11.42 11.16
CA ILE A 133 -5.48 -10.67 11.22
C ILE A 133 -5.64 -9.80 9.97
N THR A 134 -4.60 -9.05 9.62
CA THR A 134 -4.60 -8.16 8.44
C THR A 134 -4.90 -8.95 7.17
N ARG A 135 -4.19 -10.07 6.97
CA ARG A 135 -4.40 -10.94 5.80
C ARG A 135 -5.80 -11.52 5.73
N LEU A 136 -6.36 -11.95 6.85
CA LEU A 136 -7.75 -12.44 6.90
C LEU A 136 -8.76 -11.33 6.61
N ALA A 137 -8.50 -10.11 7.08
CA ALA A 137 -9.35 -8.96 6.80
C ALA A 137 -9.34 -8.57 5.32
N GLU A 138 -8.17 -8.66 4.66
CA GLU A 138 -8.06 -8.49 3.20
C GLU A 138 -8.91 -9.52 2.45
N LEU A 139 -8.90 -10.79 2.86
CA LEU A 139 -9.75 -11.83 2.26
C LEU A 139 -11.25 -11.54 2.42
N ASP A 140 -11.68 -11.12 3.61
CA ASP A 140 -13.08 -10.72 3.85
C ASP A 140 -13.46 -9.49 3.00
N ALA A 141 -12.54 -8.52 2.86
CA ALA A 141 -12.73 -7.35 2.02
C ALA A 141 -12.85 -7.69 0.53
N LEU A 142 -12.04 -8.63 0.02
CA LEU A 142 -12.12 -9.10 -1.36
C LEU A 142 -13.50 -9.70 -1.69
N VAL A 143 -14.09 -10.44 -0.77
CA VAL A 143 -15.45 -11.00 -0.95
C VAL A 143 -16.53 -9.91 -0.92
N LYS A 144 -16.38 -8.91 -0.05
CA LYS A 144 -17.32 -7.79 0.09
C LYS A 144 -17.25 -6.79 -1.07
N ALA A 145 -16.09 -6.64 -1.69
CA ALA A 145 -15.89 -5.71 -2.78
C ALA A 145 -16.85 -6.05 -3.94
N LYS A 146 -17.70 -5.08 -4.29
CA LYS A 146 -18.53 -5.17 -5.50
C LYS A 146 -17.61 -5.04 -6.71
N PRO A 147 -17.81 -5.78 -7.81
CA PRO A 147 -17.04 -5.55 -9.03
C PRO A 147 -17.26 -4.11 -9.48
N THR A 148 -16.23 -3.26 -9.37
CA THR A 148 -16.22 -1.95 -10.00
C THR A 148 -16.24 -2.22 -11.50
N ALA A 149 -17.33 -1.82 -12.16
CA ALA A 149 -17.45 -1.92 -13.60
C ALA A 149 -16.29 -1.16 -14.24
N ALA A 150 -15.43 -1.87 -14.98
CA ALA A 150 -14.45 -1.24 -15.85
C ALA A 150 -15.17 -0.34 -16.86
N PRO A 151 -14.60 0.81 -17.24
CA PRO A 151 -15.21 1.69 -18.23
C PRO A 151 -15.31 0.94 -19.56
N ALA A 152 -16.54 0.81 -20.07
CA ALA A 152 -16.78 0.20 -21.37
C ALA A 152 -15.96 0.97 -22.44
N PRO A 153 -15.26 0.27 -23.36
CA PRO A 153 -14.66 0.96 -24.50
C PRO A 153 -15.79 1.62 -25.32
N PRO A 154 -15.54 2.80 -25.92
CA PRO A 154 -16.52 3.44 -26.79
C PRO A 154 -16.81 2.51 -27.97
N SER A 155 -18.07 2.09 -28.07
CA SER A 155 -18.62 1.42 -29.25
C SER A 155 -18.66 2.41 -30.41
N GLU A 156 -17.56 2.52 -31.16
CA GLU A 156 -17.58 3.08 -32.51
C GLU A 156 -18.30 2.09 -33.43
N GLY A 157 -19.57 2.37 -33.73
CA GLY A 157 -20.35 1.50 -34.60
C GLY A 157 -21.82 1.87 -34.71
N ALA A 158 -22.13 3.11 -35.13
CA ALA A 158 -23.40 3.42 -35.76
C ALA A 158 -23.24 4.62 -36.70
N ALA A 159 -23.16 4.30 -37.99
CA ALA A 159 -23.25 5.24 -39.09
C ALA A 159 -24.67 5.83 -39.19
N ALA A 160 -24.75 7.15 -39.37
CA ALA A 160 -25.85 7.89 -39.99
C ALA A 160 -25.21 9.13 -40.65
N GLU A 161 -24.86 9.07 -41.92
CA GLU A 161 -25.68 9.44 -43.08
C GLU A 161 -25.83 10.96 -43.29
N LEU A 162 -24.90 11.48 -44.09
CA LEU A 162 -25.04 12.46 -45.18
C LEU A 162 -25.99 13.67 -45.01
N THR A 163 -25.40 14.86 -44.87
CA THR A 163 -25.84 16.05 -45.62
C THR A 163 -24.65 16.86 -46.13
N LEU A 164 -24.69 17.14 -47.44
CA LEU A 164 -23.74 17.87 -48.27
C LEU A 164 -23.74 19.38 -47.98
N THR A 165 -22.57 20.03 -48.03
CA THR A 165 -22.31 21.20 -48.91
C THR A 165 -20.79 21.52 -49.00
N PRO A 166 -20.26 21.97 -50.17
CA PRO A 166 -18.83 22.18 -50.41
C PRO A 166 -18.41 23.67 -50.59
N SER A 167 -17.08 23.94 -50.57
CA SER A 167 -16.25 24.98 -51.25
C SER A 167 -15.17 25.70 -50.37
N PRO A 168 -14.06 26.26 -50.93
CA PRO A 168 -12.66 25.87 -50.60
C PRO A 168 -11.72 27.09 -50.31
N PRO A 169 -10.38 27.09 -50.60
CA PRO A 169 -9.27 27.13 -49.61
C PRO A 169 -8.43 28.44 -49.62
N PRO A 170 -7.32 28.51 -48.83
CA PRO A 170 -6.06 28.94 -49.44
C PRO A 170 -4.83 28.06 -49.12
N LYS A 171 -3.86 28.13 -50.04
CA LYS A 171 -2.61 27.34 -50.17
C LYS A 171 -1.41 27.97 -49.38
N PRO A 172 -0.11 27.66 -49.66
CA PRO A 172 0.68 26.64 -48.93
C PRO A 172 2.09 27.14 -48.51
N GLU A 173 2.70 26.66 -47.42
CA GLU A 173 4.17 26.82 -47.25
C GLU A 173 4.90 25.59 -46.71
N LYS A 174 5.69 25.01 -47.63
CA LYS A 174 7.09 24.56 -47.53
C LYS A 174 7.50 23.59 -46.40
N ARG A 175 7.75 22.36 -46.84
CA ARG A 175 8.70 21.39 -46.26
C ARG A 175 10.14 21.93 -46.31
N LYS A 176 10.92 21.69 -45.25
CA LYS A 176 12.36 21.40 -45.33
C LYS A 176 12.69 20.21 -44.43
N THR A 177 13.57 19.37 -44.98
CA THR A 177 14.05 18.05 -44.57
C THR A 177 15.12 18.13 -43.45
N PRO A 178 15.57 16.97 -42.91
CA PRO A 178 16.15 16.83 -41.58
C PRO A 178 17.67 17.09 -41.55
N PHE A 179 18.17 17.53 -40.40
CA PHE A 179 19.59 17.63 -40.05
C PHE A 179 19.73 16.92 -38.69
N ASP A 180 20.09 15.64 -38.69
CA ASP A 180 21.47 15.13 -38.53
C ASP A 180 21.92 15.11 -37.06
N GLU A 181 21.42 14.09 -36.34
CA GLU A 181 21.68 13.81 -34.92
C GLU A 181 22.99 13.05 -34.66
N LEU A 182 23.96 13.08 -35.58
CA LEU A 182 25.26 12.41 -35.41
C LEU A 182 26.44 13.36 -35.15
N ALA A 183 26.20 14.66 -34.99
CA ALA A 183 27.22 15.62 -34.56
C ALA A 183 27.33 15.79 -33.04
N PHE A 184 26.36 15.32 -32.25
CA PHE A 184 26.38 15.42 -30.78
C PHE A 184 27.27 14.35 -30.13
N LEU A 185 27.35 13.15 -30.72
CA LEU A 185 28.12 12.02 -30.17
C LEU A 185 29.65 12.12 -30.39
N LYS A 186 30.17 13.29 -30.75
CA LYS A 186 31.62 13.52 -30.94
C LYS A 186 32.24 14.59 -30.03
N SER A 187 31.50 15.06 -29.02
CA SER A 187 32.01 16.03 -28.04
C SER A 187 32.12 15.47 -26.61
N VAL A 188 32.24 14.15 -26.47
CA VAL A 188 32.63 13.48 -25.21
C VAL A 188 34.03 12.91 -25.41
N GLY A 189 35.03 13.72 -25.08
CA GLY A 189 36.43 13.35 -25.15
C GLY A 189 37.28 14.59 -24.96
N ASP A 190 37.51 14.96 -23.70
CA ASP A 190 38.85 15.32 -23.21
C ASP A 190 38.83 15.41 -21.67
N GLU A 191 39.84 14.77 -21.08
CA GLU A 191 40.18 14.71 -19.66
C GLU A 191 40.84 16.03 -19.21
N ASP A 192 40.67 16.44 -17.94
CA ASP A 192 41.79 17.03 -17.18
C ASP A 192 41.49 17.12 -15.65
N LYS A 193 42.10 16.20 -14.90
CA LYS A 193 43.08 16.45 -13.82
C LYS A 193 42.72 17.41 -12.64
N SER A 194 42.70 16.82 -11.44
CA SER A 194 42.69 17.47 -10.10
C SER A 194 43.91 18.41 -9.87
N PRO A 195 43.89 19.32 -8.86
CA PRO A 195 44.15 18.91 -7.47
C PRO A 195 43.44 19.71 -6.35
N SER A 196 43.44 19.08 -5.17
CA SER A 196 43.08 19.60 -3.84
C SER A 196 43.93 20.80 -3.39
N PRO A 197 43.45 21.58 -2.40
CA PRO A 197 44.34 22.06 -1.36
C PRO A 197 43.87 21.72 0.07
N ARG A 198 44.87 21.55 0.93
CA ARG A 198 44.81 21.27 2.37
C ARG A 198 44.59 22.53 3.21
N ARG A 199 43.78 22.37 4.27
CA ARG A 199 44.03 22.70 5.70
C ARG A 199 44.23 24.18 6.13
N ALA A 200 43.31 24.66 6.98
CA ALA A 200 43.54 25.58 8.11
C ALA A 200 42.40 25.34 9.13
N SER A 201 42.65 24.68 10.26
CA SER A 201 42.99 25.26 11.57
C SER A 201 41.80 25.93 12.30
N GLY A 202 41.33 25.23 13.33
CA GLY A 202 41.06 25.75 14.67
C GLY A 202 39.99 26.83 14.83
N ALA A 203 38.79 26.40 15.22
CA ALA A 203 37.95 27.17 16.14
C ALA A 203 37.19 26.18 17.03
N GLN A 204 37.53 26.20 18.31
CA GLN A 204 36.80 25.50 19.37
C GLN A 204 35.39 26.06 19.42
N TYR A 205 34.38 25.21 19.22
CA TYR A 205 33.00 25.58 19.53
C TYR A 205 32.79 25.26 21.01
N GLN A 206 32.81 26.30 21.84
CA GLN A 206 32.32 26.21 23.21
C GLN A 206 30.80 26.02 23.14
N ILE A 207 30.32 24.95 23.77
CA ILE A 207 28.89 24.75 24.01
C ILE A 207 28.58 25.62 25.23
N ASP A 208 27.95 26.79 25.00
CA ASP A 208 27.30 27.54 26.05
C ASP A 208 25.99 26.85 26.41
N GLU A 209 26.03 26.14 27.54
CA GLU A 209 24.91 25.53 28.23
C GLU A 209 24.09 26.62 28.93
N SER A 210 23.26 27.35 28.18
CA SER A 210 22.12 28.12 28.71
C SER A 210 21.33 28.76 27.58
N ALA A 211 20.45 27.98 26.95
CA ALA A 211 19.32 28.51 26.18
C ALA A 211 18.07 27.75 26.60
N THR A 212 17.42 28.27 27.63
CA THR A 212 16.04 27.94 28.00
C THR A 212 15.17 28.27 26.79
N LEU A 213 14.79 27.26 26.01
CA LEU A 213 13.78 27.40 24.98
C LEU A 213 12.44 27.49 25.70
N GLU A 214 11.97 28.73 25.88
CA GLU A 214 10.58 29.02 26.21
C GLU A 214 9.69 28.41 25.11
N ALA A 215 8.88 27.42 25.50
CA ALA A 215 7.87 26.84 24.65
C ALA A 215 6.78 27.89 24.38
N PRO A 216 6.40 28.17 23.12
CA PRO A 216 5.21 28.95 22.86
C PRO A 216 3.97 28.11 23.20
N GLU A 217 3.27 28.53 24.24
CA GLU A 217 1.93 28.09 24.63
C GLU A 217 0.90 28.48 23.54
N ASN A 218 0.89 27.78 22.41
CA ASN A 218 -0.23 27.83 21.47
C ASN A 218 -0.24 26.61 20.53
N GLU A 219 -1.05 25.58 20.84
CA GLU A 219 -1.20 24.36 20.03
C GLU A 219 -1.81 24.59 18.62
N ASN A 220 -2.12 25.84 18.24
CA ASN A 220 -2.66 26.20 16.92
C ASN A 220 -1.86 27.30 16.19
N ALA A 221 -0.57 27.48 16.51
CA ALA A 221 0.28 28.37 15.71
C ALA A 221 0.52 27.76 14.30
N PRO A 222 0.29 28.49 13.20
CA PRO A 222 0.54 27.98 11.86
C PRO A 222 2.05 27.77 11.66
N VAL A 223 2.48 26.51 11.57
CA VAL A 223 3.88 26.17 11.30
C VAL A 223 4.21 26.59 9.86
N GLU A 224 5.18 27.49 9.70
CA GLU A 224 5.56 28.02 8.39
C GLU A 224 6.16 26.92 7.51
N LYS A 225 5.57 26.72 6.32
CA LYS A 225 6.08 25.78 5.31
C LYS A 225 7.22 26.43 4.54
N THR A 226 8.45 25.98 4.78
CA THR A 226 9.67 26.56 4.22
C THR A 226 10.33 25.67 3.15
N LEU A 227 9.92 24.41 3.02
CA LEU A 227 10.58 23.44 2.12
C LEU A 227 9.87 23.31 0.77
N LYS A 228 10.51 23.75 -0.32
CA LYS A 228 9.93 23.71 -1.67
C LYS A 228 10.18 22.37 -2.36
N CYS A 229 9.11 21.72 -2.84
CA CYS A 229 9.21 20.52 -3.67
C CYS A 229 9.87 20.83 -5.02
N ARG A 230 10.85 20.02 -5.43
CA ARG A 230 11.52 20.16 -6.74
C ARG A 230 10.66 19.76 -7.92
N GLU A 231 9.70 18.87 -7.74
CA GLU A 231 8.86 18.36 -8.84
C GLU A 231 7.68 19.29 -9.16
N CYS A 232 6.93 19.73 -8.15
CA CYS A 232 5.72 20.55 -8.36
C CYS A 232 5.79 21.96 -7.78
N GLY A 233 6.85 22.30 -7.03
CA GLY A 233 7.04 23.65 -6.48
C GLY A 233 6.21 24.00 -5.24
N THR A 234 5.44 23.05 -4.68
CA THR A 234 4.63 23.25 -3.47
C THR A 234 5.53 23.44 -2.23
N MET A 235 5.12 24.32 -1.31
CA MET A 235 5.78 24.53 -0.02
C MET A 235 5.25 23.50 0.99
N ASN A 236 6.16 22.78 1.64
CA ASN A 236 5.90 21.75 2.64
C ASN A 236 6.60 22.11 3.96
N LEU A 237 6.24 21.41 5.03
CA LEU A 237 6.93 21.54 6.32
C LEU A 237 8.36 21.01 6.21
N ALA A 238 9.28 21.59 6.96
CA ALA A 238 10.69 21.17 6.95
C ALA A 238 10.91 19.74 7.47
N THR A 239 9.95 19.20 8.24
CA THR A 239 9.97 17.83 8.76
C THR A 239 9.38 16.78 7.81
N GLU A 240 8.77 17.19 6.70
CA GLU A 240 8.10 16.28 5.76
C GLU A 240 9.10 15.66 4.79
N TRP A 241 9.00 14.35 4.60
CA TRP A 241 9.88 13.59 3.71
C TRP A 241 9.32 13.50 2.29
N TYR A 242 8.02 13.75 2.13
CA TYR A 242 7.31 13.68 0.86
C TYR A 242 6.44 14.92 0.67
N CYS A 243 6.31 15.36 -0.58
CA CYS A 243 5.46 16.49 -0.92
C CYS A 243 3.99 16.15 -0.72
N GLU A 244 3.26 16.95 0.05
CA GLU A 244 1.83 16.75 0.32
C GLU A 244 0.96 16.81 -0.95
N ASN A 245 1.42 17.49 -2.00
CA ASN A 245 0.65 17.68 -3.23
C ASN A 245 0.94 16.65 -4.33
N CYS A 246 2.21 16.27 -4.52
CA CYS A 246 2.59 15.37 -5.62
C CYS A 246 3.25 14.06 -5.18
N GLY A 247 3.53 13.87 -3.89
CA GLY A 247 4.19 12.68 -3.37
C GLY A 247 5.69 12.56 -3.69
N GLY A 248 6.28 13.55 -4.37
CA GLY A 248 7.72 13.57 -4.66
C GLY A 248 8.56 13.71 -3.39
N GLU A 249 9.71 13.04 -3.36
CA GLU A 249 10.64 13.07 -2.22
C GLU A 249 11.19 14.48 -1.97
N LEU A 250 11.08 14.94 -0.72
CA LEU A 250 11.66 16.18 -0.26
C LEU A 250 13.03 15.86 0.33
N ALA A 251 14.10 16.41 -0.25
CA ALA A 251 15.45 16.22 0.26
C ALA A 251 15.61 16.97 1.60
N ALA A 252 15.17 16.34 2.69
CA ALA A 252 15.47 16.77 4.05
C ALA A 252 16.89 16.28 4.40
N MET A 253 17.80 17.21 4.68
CA MET A 253 19.07 16.94 5.38
C MET A 253 18.91 17.35 6.84
#